data_AF-A0A1W2CG76-F1
#
_entry.id   AF-A0A1W2CG76-F1
#
_cell.length_a   1.000
_cell.length_b   1.000
_cell.length_c   1.000
_cell.angle_alpha   90.00
_cell.angle_beta   90.00
_cell.angle_gamma   90.00
#
_symmetry.space_group_name_H-M   'P 1'
#
loop_
_entity.id
_entity.type
_entity.pdbx_description
1 polymer ?
#
loop_
_entity_poly.entity_id
_entity_poly.type
_entity_poly.pdbx_seq_one_letter_code
_entity_poly.pdbx_strand_id
1 'polypeptide(L)'
;MTLPDYITRYLRNPLICPRQDRITDPLATWSDLGMHDGARDLARWEIAMLIEDETGCPMIADDVIEKWETLADVAEAAMWFEGVVV
;
A
#
# COMPACT_ATOMS: atom_id res chain seq x y z
N MET A 1 2.45 -1.80 13.94
CA MET A 1 2.81 -2.19 12.57
C MET A 1 3.19 -0.93 11.83
N THR A 2 4.29 -0.94 11.09
CA THR A 2 4.78 0.24 10.37
C THR A 2 4.82 -0.13 8.90
N LEU A 3 4.28 0.72 8.03
CA LEU A 3 4.43 0.54 6.59
C LEU A 3 5.93 0.52 6.22
N PRO A 4 6.35 -0.30 5.25
CA PRO A 4 7.70 -0.20 4.69
C PRO A 4 8.02 1.22 4.19
N ASP A 5 9.29 1.60 4.27
CA ASP A 5 9.75 2.97 3.98
C ASP A 5 9.45 3.40 2.53
N TYR A 6 9.52 2.47 1.57
CA TYR A 6 9.23 2.75 0.16
C TYR A 6 7.74 3.05 -0.08
N ILE A 7 6.83 2.31 0.56
CA ILE A 7 5.39 2.57 0.54
C ILE A 7 5.08 3.89 1.26
N THR A 8 5.69 4.11 2.42
CA THR A 8 5.53 5.35 3.19
C THR A 8 5.96 6.56 2.38
N ARG A 9 7.06 6.47 1.64
CA ARG A 9 7.56 7.56 0.77
C ARG A 9 6.60 7.85 -0.37
N TYR A 10 6.06 6.81 -1.01
CA TYR A 10 5.06 6.93 -2.06
C TYR A 10 3.80 7.65 -1.55
N LEU A 11 3.24 7.19 -0.42
CA LEU A 11 2.05 7.78 0.20
C LEU A 11 2.29 9.20 0.74
N ARG A 12 3.53 9.56 1.09
CA ARG A 12 3.86 10.94 1.52
C ARG A 12 3.77 11.98 0.41
N ASN A 13 3.54 11.57 -0.84
CA ASN A 13 3.24 12.51 -1.91
C ASN A 13 1.79 13.02 -1.78
N PRO A 14 1.57 14.33 -1.56
CA PRO A 14 0.22 14.88 -1.37
C PRO A 14 -0.65 14.82 -2.63
N LEU A 15 -0.06 14.60 -3.82
CA LEU A 15 -0.82 14.37 -5.06
C LEU A 15 -1.44 12.97 -5.11
N ILE A 16 -0.85 12.02 -4.39
CA ILE A 16 -1.33 10.63 -4.30
C ILE A 16 -2.26 10.50 -3.09
N CYS A 17 -1.80 10.95 -1.91
CA CYS A 17 -2.56 10.88 -0.67
C CYS A 17 -2.78 12.29 -0.09
N PRO A 18 -3.96 12.90 -0.29
CA PRO A 18 -4.24 14.23 0.26
C PRO A 18 -4.23 14.29 1.80
N ARG A 19 -4.66 13.21 2.47
CA ARG A 19 -4.82 13.18 3.94
C ARG A 19 -3.62 12.56 4.65
N GLN A 20 -2.53 13.31 4.64
CA GLN A 20 -1.23 12.92 5.21
C GLN A 20 -1.29 12.56 6.71
N ASP A 21 -2.24 13.14 7.45
CA ASP A 21 -2.49 12.87 8.88
C ASP A 21 -2.95 11.43 9.16
N ARG A 22 -3.40 10.70 8.13
CA ARG A 22 -3.97 9.36 8.25
C ARG A 22 -2.98 8.24 7.86
N ILE A 23 -1.82 8.55 7.27
CA ILE A 23 -0.86 7.55 6.76
C ILE A 23 -0.28 6.66 7.88
N THR A 24 -0.24 7.15 9.10
CA THR A 24 0.24 6.37 10.26
C THR A 24 -0.84 5.53 10.93
N ASP A 25 -2.10 5.66 10.51
CA ASP A 25 -3.23 4.89 11.04
C ASP A 25 -3.36 3.59 10.23
N PRO A 26 -3.02 2.41 10.77
CA PRO A 26 -3.05 1.15 10.03
C PRO A 26 -4.47 0.75 9.59
N LEU A 27 -5.51 1.26 10.26
CA LEU A 27 -6.89 0.99 9.89
C LEU A 27 -7.44 2.01 8.89
N ALA A 28 -6.64 2.99 8.46
CA ALA A 28 -7.05 3.94 7.45
C ALA A 28 -7.33 3.21 6.13
N THR A 29 -8.53 3.44 5.61
CA THR A 29 -8.91 3.00 4.27
C THR A 29 -8.39 3.97 3.21
N TRP A 30 -8.40 3.56 1.95
CA TRP A 30 -8.09 4.46 0.82
C TRP A 30 -8.96 5.73 0.80
N SER A 31 -10.23 5.60 1.17
CA SER A 31 -11.16 6.74 1.29
C SER A 31 -10.75 7.67 2.43
N ASP A 32 -10.29 7.13 3.56
CA ASP A 32 -9.77 7.93 4.67
C ASP A 32 -8.49 8.68 4.30
N LEU A 33 -7.71 8.15 3.36
CA LEU A 33 -6.53 8.80 2.77
C LEU A 33 -6.89 9.90 1.76
N GLY A 34 -8.18 10.07 1.44
CA GLY A 34 -8.69 11.06 0.49
C GLY A 34 -8.59 10.63 -0.97
N MET A 35 -8.46 9.33 -1.25
CA MET A 35 -8.36 8.80 -2.61
C MET A 35 -9.75 8.47 -3.16
N HIS A 36 -10.06 8.96 -4.37
CA HIS A 36 -11.26 8.57 -5.12
C HIS A 36 -11.03 7.27 -5.89
N ASP A 37 -12.09 6.62 -6.39
CA ASP A 37 -12.01 5.27 -7.00
C ASP A 37 -10.88 5.11 -8.02
N GLY A 38 -10.74 6.02 -8.99
CA GLY A 38 -9.67 5.94 -10.00
C GLY A 38 -8.25 6.15 -9.45
N ALA A 39 -8.11 6.95 -8.39
CA ALA A 39 -6.82 7.17 -7.73
C ALA A 39 -6.46 6.02 -6.78
N ARG A 40 -7.47 5.45 -6.10
CA ARG A 40 -7.33 4.27 -5.25
C ARG A 40 -6.81 3.08 -6.05
N ASP A 41 -7.48 2.77 -7.16
CA ASP A 41 -7.14 1.57 -7.93
C ASP A 41 -5.72 1.71 -8.48
N LEU A 42 -5.36 2.87 -9.05
CA LEU A 42 -4.00 3.16 -9.48
C LEU A 42 -2.98 3.02 -8.33
N ALA A 43 -3.28 3.57 -7.15
CA ALA A 43 -2.36 3.52 -6.01
C ALA A 43 -2.09 2.09 -5.54
N ARG A 44 -3.10 1.21 -5.55
CA ARG A 44 -2.93 -0.22 -5.21
C ARG A 44 -1.94 -0.89 -6.16
N TRP A 45 -2.09 -0.68 -7.47
CA TRP A 45 -1.18 -1.24 -8.48
C TRP A 45 0.23 -0.67 -8.38
N GLU A 46 0.36 0.64 -8.18
CA GLU A 46 1.67 1.28 -8.01
C GLU A 46 2.38 0.76 -6.75
N ILE A 47 1.65 0.54 -5.66
CA ILE A 47 2.21 -0.07 -4.45
C ILE A 47 2.61 -1.52 -4.69
N ALA A 48 1.81 -2.30 -5.41
CA ALA A 48 2.16 -3.68 -5.76
C ALA A 48 3.47 -3.75 -6.55
N MET A 49 3.63 -2.88 -7.57
CA MET A 49 4.88 -2.78 -8.33
C MET A 49 6.07 -2.37 -7.46
N LEU A 50 5.87 -1.49 -6.47
CA LEU A 50 6.93 -1.14 -5.52
C LEU A 50 7.34 -2.35 -4.65
N ILE A 51 6.38 -3.16 -4.21
CA ILE A 51 6.70 -4.39 -3.45
C ILE A 51 7.45 -5.38 -4.34
N GLU A 52 7.03 -5.57 -5.59
CA GLU A 52 7.71 -6.46 -6.55
C GLU A 52 9.16 -6.03 -6.81
N ASP A 53 9.40 -4.74 -7.03
CA ASP A 53 10.75 -4.20 -7.27
C ASP A 53 11.67 -4.38 -6.04
N GLU A 54 11.15 -4.09 -4.85
CA GLU A 54 11.93 -4.16 -3.60
C GLU A 54 12.18 -5.59 -3.12
N THR A 55 11.22 -6.52 -3.34
CA THR A 55 11.33 -7.91 -2.87
C THR A 55 11.87 -8.87 -3.93
N GLY A 56 11.91 -8.46 -5.20
CA GLY A 56 12.19 -9.34 -6.34
C GLY A 56 11.09 -10.37 -6.60
N CYS A 57 9.89 -10.20 -6.02
CA CYS A 57 8.73 -11.04 -6.30
C CYS A 57 8.28 -10.83 -7.75
N PRO A 58 8.14 -11.90 -8.57
CA PRO A 58 7.92 -11.74 -10.00
C PRO A 58 6.52 -11.21 -10.37
N MET A 59 5.50 -11.40 -9.53
CA MET A 59 4.17 -10.82 -9.70
C MET A 59 3.28 -11.07 -8.46
N ILE A 60 2.66 -10.03 -7.91
CA ILE A 60 1.58 -10.15 -6.93
C ILE A 60 0.27 -10.38 -7.69
N ALA A 61 -0.50 -11.39 -7.29
CA ALA A 61 -1.75 -11.72 -7.96
C ALA A 61 -2.80 -10.61 -7.81
N ASP A 62 -3.50 -10.31 -8.91
CA ASP A 62 -4.56 -9.29 -8.98
C ASP A 62 -5.59 -9.42 -7.85
N ASP A 63 -6.00 -10.65 -7.53
CA ASP A 63 -7.00 -10.92 -6.49
C ASP A 63 -6.49 -10.61 -5.08
N VAL A 64 -5.18 -10.55 -4.86
CA VAL A 64 -4.58 -10.09 -3.60
C VAL A 64 -4.63 -8.57 -3.54
N ILE A 65 -4.26 -7.89 -4.63
CA ILE A 65 -4.21 -6.43 -4.74
C ILE A 65 -5.62 -5.83 -4.59
N GLU A 66 -6.62 -6.46 -5.20
CA GLU A 66 -8.01 -6.04 -5.13
C GLU A 66 -8.60 -6.10 -3.71
N LYS A 67 -8.08 -7.00 -2.86
CA LYS A 67 -8.52 -7.20 -1.47
C LYS A 67 -7.92 -6.20 -0.48
N TRP A 68 -6.94 -5.39 -0.87
CA TRP A 68 -6.35 -4.40 0.05
C TRP A 68 -7.35 -3.28 0.33
N GLU A 69 -7.91 -3.21 1.53
CA GLU A 69 -8.88 -2.18 1.93
C GLU A 69 -8.27 -1.11 2.82
N THR A 70 -7.27 -1.50 3.62
CA THR A 70 -6.61 -0.70 4.64
C THR A 70 -5.08 -0.67 4.46
N LEU A 71 -4.43 0.27 5.14
CA LEU A 71 -2.96 0.30 5.20
C LEU A 71 -2.36 -0.93 5.91
N ALA A 72 -3.10 -1.56 6.82
CA ALA A 72 -2.70 -2.83 7.43
C ALA A 72 -2.61 -3.95 6.40
N ASP A 73 -3.56 -4.07 5.49
CA ASP A 73 -3.55 -5.12 4.44
C ASP A 73 -2.32 -4.98 3.54
N VAL A 74 -1.98 -3.73 3.19
CA VAL A 74 -0.80 -3.39 2.39
C VAL A 74 0.50 -3.72 3.15
N ALA A 75 0.57 -3.33 4.42
CA ALA A 75 1.74 -3.60 5.26
C ALA A 75 1.94 -5.11 5.47
N GLU A 76 0.87 -5.85 5.73
CA GLU A 76 0.91 -7.30 5.88
C GLU A 76 1.38 -7.99 4.61
N ALA A 77 0.82 -7.62 3.45
CA ALA A 77 1.26 -8.16 2.17
C ALA A 77 2.75 -7.87 1.92
N ALA A 78 3.19 -6.62 2.10
CA ALA A 78 4.59 -6.26 1.92
C ALA A 78 5.52 -7.05 2.86
N MET A 79 5.18 -7.13 4.15
CA MET A 79 5.97 -7.89 5.12
C MET A 79 6.01 -9.39 4.83
N TRP A 80 4.93 -9.96 4.28
CA TRP A 80 4.91 -11.35 3.82
C TRP A 80 5.90 -11.57 2.67
N PHE A 81 5.90 -10.70 1.65
CA PHE A 81 6.82 -10.81 0.52
C PHE A 81 8.28 -10.50 0.90
N GLU A 82 8.51 -9.66 1.90
CA GLU A 82 9.83 -9.45 2.51
C GLU A 82 10.32 -10.66 3.34
N GLY A 83 9.46 -11.65 3.60
CA GLY A 83 9.79 -12.82 4.42
C GLY A 83 9.85 -12.53 5.92
N VAL A 84 9.17 -11.47 6.39
CA VAL A 84 9.16 -11.03 7.79
C VAL A 84 8.03 -11.70 8.59
N VAL A 85 6.95 -12.11 7.93
CA VAL A 85 5.80 -12.81 8.53
C VAL A 85 5.79 -14.26 8.03
N VAL A 86 5.77 -15.23 8.97
CA VAL A 86 5.69 -16.69 8.72
C VAL A 86 4.54 -17.27 9.52
#